data_AF-A0A533W1A2-F1
#
_entry.id   AF-A0A533W1A2-F1
#
_cell.length_a   1.000
_cell.length_b   1.000
_cell.length_c   1.000
_cell.angle_alpha   90.00
_cell.angle_beta   90.00
_cell.angle_gamma   90.00
#
_symmetry.space_group_name_H-M   'P 1'
#
loop_
_entity.id
_entity.type
_entity.pdbx_description
1 polymer ?
#
loop_
_entity_poly.entity_id
_entity_poly.type
_entity_poly.pdbx_seq_one_letter_code
_entity_poly.pdbx_strand_id
1 'polypeptide(L)'
;MALLLAALFLIFFGRRVIKAVAFILGGLAGAYFGGILGAAFLGSLGTLVAELVGFLLGGLLGMSFLSFAIGLGLGYAGYAITQAIVGSALASLSVGLVLFVVGKILAAKILSLVSVIFGGFLLLNVLTFVGLPLELALLAVIILSSLGLWVQNESAKRMSLS
;
A
#
# COMPACT_ATOMS: atom_id res chain seq x y z
N MET A 1 -23.22 5.92 -7.38
CA MET A 1 -22.35 5.67 -8.55
C MET A 1 -20.87 5.89 -8.29
N ALA A 2 -20.45 7.02 -7.71
CA ALA A 2 -19.02 7.26 -7.39
C ALA A 2 -18.38 6.17 -6.51
N LEU A 3 -19.10 5.67 -5.50
CA LEU A 3 -18.63 4.59 -4.62
C LEU A 3 -18.48 3.23 -5.34
N LEU A 4 -19.32 2.94 -6.34
CA LEU A 4 -19.22 1.73 -7.14
C LEU A 4 -17.95 1.76 -7.99
N LEU A 5 -17.69 2.90 -8.64
CA LEU A 5 -16.46 3.11 -9.40
C LEU A 5 -15.23 3.04 -8.49
N ALA A 6 -15.28 3.65 -7.30
CA ALA A 6 -14.19 3.57 -6.34
C ALA A 6 -13.93 2.12 -5.89
N ALA A 7 -14.97 1.34 -5.62
CA ALA A 7 -14.85 -0.06 -5.24
C ALA A 7 -14.18 -0.90 -6.34
N LEU A 8 -14.66 -0.80 -7.58
CA LEU A 8 -14.06 -1.48 -8.73
C LEU A 8 -12.63 -1.02 -8.97
N PHE A 9 -12.37 0.28 -8.87
CA PHE A 9 -11.03 0.83 -9.05
C PHE A 9 -10.06 0.31 -7.99
N LEU A 10 -10.49 0.18 -6.73
CA LEU A 10 -9.68 -0.41 -5.67
C LEU A 10 -9.41 -1.91 -5.93
N ILE A 11 -10.42 -2.65 -6.40
CA ILE A 11 -10.31 -4.09 -6.71
C ILE A 11 -9.31 -4.36 -7.85
N PHE A 12 -9.29 -3.53 -8.90
CA PHE A 12 -8.44 -3.78 -10.08
C PHE A 12 -7.13 -2.97 -10.09
N PHE A 13 -7.10 -1.80 -9.47
CA PHE A 13 -5.98 -0.86 -9.53
C PHE A 13 -5.43 -0.45 -8.17
N GLY A 14 -5.97 -0.96 -7.06
CA GLY A 14 -5.62 -0.52 -5.71
C GLY A 14 -4.12 -0.51 -5.42
N ARG A 15 -3.37 -1.52 -5.87
CA ARG A 15 -1.90 -1.51 -5.73
C ARG A 15 -1.23 -0.30 -6.39
N ARG A 16 -1.65 0.08 -7.60
CA ARG A 16 -1.08 1.23 -8.31
C ARG A 16 -1.44 2.53 -7.59
N VAL A 17 -2.67 2.62 -7.09
CA VAL A 17 -3.12 3.76 -6.28
C VAL A 17 -2.25 3.91 -5.04
N ILE A 18 -2.01 2.84 -4.28
CA ILE A 18 -1.22 2.94 -3.06
C ILE A 18 0.24 3.31 -3.35
N LYS A 19 0.82 2.81 -4.45
CA LYS A 19 2.15 3.26 -4.90
C LYS A 19 2.17 4.74 -5.28
N ALA A 20 1.15 5.22 -5.99
CA ALA A 20 1.04 6.63 -6.36
C ALA A 20 0.87 7.52 -5.13
N VAL A 21 0.04 7.12 -4.17
CA VAL A 21 -0.12 7.82 -2.89
C VAL A 21 1.20 7.87 -2.13
N ALA A 22 1.93 6.76 -2.03
CA ALA A 22 3.23 6.73 -1.37
C ALA A 22 4.28 7.62 -2.06
N PHE A 23 4.24 7.69 -3.40
CA PHE A 23 5.09 8.62 -4.15
C PHE A 23 4.74 10.07 -3.87
N ILE A 24 3.45 10.41 -3.87
CA ILE A 24 3.01 11.79 -3.60
C ILE A 24 3.40 12.17 -2.17
N LEU A 25 3.13 11.32 -1.17
CA LEU A 25 3.46 11.61 0.23
C LEU A 25 4.98 11.70 0.45
N GLY A 26 5.74 10.74 -0.10
CA GLY A 26 7.21 10.78 -0.04
C GLY A 26 7.77 11.98 -0.79
N GLY A 27 7.17 12.35 -1.92
CA GLY A 27 7.57 13.50 -2.71
C GLY A 27 7.28 14.80 -1.98
N LEU A 28 6.11 14.96 -1.37
CA LEU A 28 5.80 16.16 -0.57
C LEU A 28 6.78 16.32 0.60
N ALA A 29 7.10 15.22 1.29
CA ALA A 29 8.11 15.25 2.34
C ALA A 29 9.50 15.62 1.79
N GLY A 30 9.90 15.02 0.67
CA GLY A 30 11.19 15.31 0.02
C GLY A 30 11.27 16.74 -0.51
N ALA A 31 10.17 17.27 -1.06
CA ALA A 31 10.08 18.66 -1.49
C ALA A 31 10.25 19.62 -0.32
N TYR A 32 9.62 19.33 0.81
CA TYR A 32 9.76 20.13 2.03
C TYR A 32 11.23 20.20 2.50
N PHE A 33 11.92 19.05 2.59
CA PHE A 33 13.35 19.04 2.93
C PHE A 33 14.23 19.69 1.84
N GLY A 34 13.88 19.49 0.57
CA GLY A 34 14.53 20.11 -0.57
C GLY A 34 14.43 21.64 -0.53
N GLY A 35 13.28 22.18 -0.16
CA GLY A 35 13.07 23.63 0.02
C GLY A 35 13.90 24.19 1.17
N ILE A 36 13.96 23.50 2.31
CA ILE A 36 14.81 23.93 3.45
C ILE A 36 16.28 23.99 3.04
N LEU A 37 16.79 22.94 2.41
CA LEU A 37 18.18 22.87 1.98
C LEU A 37 18.46 23.87 0.83
N GLY A 38 17.56 23.98 -0.13
CA GLY A 38 17.66 24.95 -1.21
C GLY A 38 17.70 26.39 -0.70
N ALA A 39 16.91 26.71 0.33
CA ALA A 39 16.88 28.04 0.92
C ALA A 39 18.17 28.37 1.66
N ALA A 40 18.75 27.35 2.32
CA ALA A 40 20.00 27.49 3.03
C ALA A 40 21.23 27.66 2.12
N PHE A 41 21.23 27.01 0.94
CA PHE A 41 22.46 26.88 0.13
C PHE A 41 22.40 27.47 -1.29
N LEU A 42 21.23 27.63 -1.89
CA LEU A 42 21.10 27.90 -3.34
C LEU A 42 20.28 29.16 -3.70
N GLY A 43 19.75 29.88 -2.71
CA GLY A 43 18.94 31.10 -2.93
C GLY A 43 17.56 30.82 -3.53
N SER A 44 16.85 31.88 -3.96
CA SER A 44 15.41 31.83 -4.34
C SER A 44 15.09 31.05 -5.62
N LEU A 45 16.00 31.00 -6.60
CA LEU A 45 15.82 30.18 -7.80
C LEU A 45 16.27 28.74 -7.57
N GLY A 46 17.31 28.55 -6.76
CA GLY A 46 17.81 27.23 -6.41
C GLY A 46 16.90 26.46 -5.43
N THR A 47 16.08 27.16 -4.65
CA THR A 47 15.02 26.57 -3.82
C THR A 47 13.99 25.84 -4.66
N LEU A 48 13.48 26.46 -5.72
CA LEU A 48 12.49 25.83 -6.60
C LEU A 48 13.04 24.55 -7.24
N VAL A 49 14.30 24.57 -7.68
CA VAL A 49 14.97 23.39 -8.23
C VAL A 49 15.16 22.32 -7.15
N ALA A 50 15.58 22.71 -5.95
CA ALA A 50 15.79 21.78 -4.83
C ALA A 50 14.48 21.15 -4.33
N GLU A 51 13.36 21.89 -4.33
CA GLU A 51 12.03 21.35 -4.03
C GLU A 51 11.59 20.31 -5.06
N LEU A 52 11.82 20.60 -6.36
CA LEU A 52 11.41 19.70 -7.44
C LEU A 52 12.25 18.42 -7.47
N VAL A 53 13.57 18.55 -7.28
CA VAL A 53 14.47 17.41 -7.12
C VAL A 53 14.15 16.64 -5.84
N GLY A 54 13.90 17.34 -4.74
CA GLY A 54 13.47 16.76 -3.47
C GLY A 54 12.16 15.98 -3.61
N PHE A 55 11.19 16.49 -4.38
CA PHE A 55 9.95 15.80 -4.66
C PHE A 55 10.16 14.49 -5.41
N LEU A 56 10.96 14.52 -6.47
CA LEU A 56 11.23 13.33 -7.28
C LEU A 56 11.99 12.26 -6.46
N LEU A 57 13.05 12.66 -5.76
CA LEU A 57 13.84 11.76 -4.93
C LEU A 57 13.02 11.22 -3.75
N GLY A 58 12.31 12.10 -3.03
CA GLY A 58 11.43 11.72 -1.93
C GLY A 58 10.31 10.80 -2.37
N GLY A 59 9.74 11.03 -3.55
CA GLY A 59 8.69 10.18 -4.11
C GLY A 59 9.19 8.78 -4.48
N LEU A 60 10.36 8.69 -5.13
CA LEU A 60 11.00 7.40 -5.46
C LEU A 60 11.38 6.62 -4.19
N LEU A 61 11.92 7.31 -3.18
CA LEU A 61 12.19 6.72 -1.88
C LEU A 61 10.89 6.24 -1.22
N GLY A 62 9.84 7.07 -1.21
CA GLY A 62 8.52 6.73 -0.66
C GLY A 62 7.93 5.45 -1.27
N MET A 63 8.01 5.30 -2.60
CA MET A 63 7.60 4.05 -3.25
C MET A 63 8.44 2.84 -2.83
N SER A 64 9.75 3.03 -2.66
CA SER A 64 10.69 1.96 -2.31
C SER A 64 10.51 1.49 -0.86
N PHE A 65 10.29 2.43 0.05
CA PHE A 65 10.02 2.18 1.46
C PHE A 65 8.68 1.50 1.72
N LEU A 66 7.77 1.47 0.75
CA LEU A 66 6.46 0.83 0.92
C LEU A 66 6.57 -0.66 1.28
N SER A 67 7.49 -1.38 0.63
CA SER A 67 7.77 -2.79 0.94
C SER A 67 8.33 -2.97 2.36
N PHE A 68 9.17 -2.04 2.79
CA PHE A 68 9.76 -2.01 4.11
C PHE A 68 8.72 -1.69 5.19
N ALA A 69 7.82 -0.74 4.93
CA ALA A 69 6.72 -0.39 5.84
C ALA A 69 5.75 -1.56 6.04
N ILE A 70 5.40 -2.29 4.98
CA ILE A 70 4.58 -3.51 5.09
C ILE A 70 5.30 -4.58 5.91
N GLY A 71 6.59 -4.79 5.63
CA GLY A 71 7.43 -5.69 6.43
C GLY A 71 7.43 -5.31 7.90
N LEU A 72 7.66 -4.03 8.23
CA LEU A 72 7.65 -3.53 9.60
C LEU A 72 6.29 -3.75 10.29
N GLY A 73 5.18 -3.46 9.60
CA GLY A 73 3.85 -3.69 10.15
C GLY A 73 3.60 -5.16 10.49
N LEU A 74 3.97 -6.08 9.60
CA LEU A 74 3.85 -7.52 9.82
C LEU A 74 4.79 -8.04 10.91
N GLY A 75 6.04 -7.55 10.92
CA GLY A 75 7.01 -7.92 11.94
C GLY A 75 6.60 -7.46 13.33
N TYR A 76 6.07 -6.23 13.45
CA TYR A 76 5.55 -5.71 14.70
C TYR A 76 4.29 -6.48 15.17
N ALA A 77 3.36 -6.75 14.26
CA ALA A 77 2.18 -7.55 14.59
C ALA A 77 2.58 -8.96 15.08
N GLY A 78 3.53 -9.59 14.39
CA GLY A 78 4.12 -10.86 14.79
C GLY A 78 4.73 -10.82 16.19
N TYR A 79 5.59 -9.82 16.43
CA TYR A 79 6.20 -9.59 17.73
C TYR A 79 5.13 -9.42 18.83
N ALA A 80 4.14 -8.55 18.61
CA ALA A 80 3.11 -8.24 19.61
C ALA A 80 2.26 -9.47 19.96
N ILE A 81 1.86 -10.25 18.96
CA ILE A 81 1.08 -11.49 19.15
C ILE A 81 1.91 -12.52 19.92
N THR A 82 3.16 -12.75 19.51
CA THR A 82 4.03 -13.72 20.20
C THR A 82 4.34 -13.27 21.63
N GLN A 83 4.50 -11.96 21.86
CA GLN A 83 4.73 -11.41 23.19
C GLN A 83 3.53 -11.62 24.10
N ALA A 84 2.31 -11.47 23.57
CA ALA A 84 1.09 -11.70 24.32
C ALA A 84 0.86 -13.18 24.70
N ILE A 85 1.31 -14.11 23.84
CA ILE A 85 1.07 -15.55 24.03
C ILE A 85 2.20 -16.22 24.83
N VAL A 86 3.46 -15.95 24.44
CA VAL A 86 4.65 -16.67 24.93
C VAL A 86 5.35 -15.91 26.05
N GLY A 87 5.20 -14.58 26.11
CA GLY A 87 5.84 -13.72 27.12
C GLY A 87 7.36 -13.57 27.00
N SER A 88 8.03 -14.38 26.17
CA SER A 88 9.48 -14.34 25.98
C SER A 88 9.90 -13.31 24.92
N ALA A 89 10.66 -12.29 25.33
CA ALA A 89 11.15 -11.24 24.44
C ALA A 89 12.01 -11.76 23.28
N LEU A 90 12.85 -12.77 23.53
CA LEU A 90 13.72 -13.38 22.50
C LEU A 90 12.91 -14.13 21.45
N ALA A 91 11.89 -14.90 21.87
CA ALA A 91 11.00 -15.61 20.96
C ALA A 91 10.18 -14.63 20.12
N SER A 92 9.63 -13.59 20.74
CA SER A 92 8.85 -12.55 20.06
C SER A 92 9.68 -11.76 19.04
N LEU A 93 10.92 -11.40 19.40
CA LEU A 93 11.83 -10.74 18.46
C LEU A 93 12.16 -11.62 17.26
N SER A 94 12.41 -12.91 17.50
CA SER A 94 12.72 -13.87 16.43
C SER A 94 11.54 -14.01 15.46
N VAL A 95 10.33 -14.22 15.98
CA VAL A 95 9.10 -14.33 15.16
C VAL A 95 8.82 -13.01 14.41
N GLY A 96 8.98 -11.87 15.08
CA GLY A 96 8.82 -10.56 14.46
C GLY A 96 9.80 -10.33 13.31
N LEU A 97 11.07 -10.73 13.47
CA LEU A 97 12.08 -10.64 12.41
C LEU A 97 11.75 -11.52 11.21
N VAL A 98 11.31 -12.76 11.45
CA VAL A 98 10.88 -13.67 10.38
C VAL A 98 9.70 -13.07 9.62
N LEU A 99 8.68 -12.60 10.34
CA LEU A 99 7.49 -12.00 9.72
C LEU A 99 7.78 -10.67 9.03
N PHE A 100 8.79 -9.92 9.49
CA PHE A 100 9.31 -8.75 8.78
C PHE A 100 9.86 -9.12 7.40
N VAL A 101 10.75 -10.13 7.34
CA VAL A 101 11.34 -10.61 6.09
C VAL A 101 10.27 -11.15 5.16
N VAL A 102 9.37 -11.99 5.68
CA VAL A 102 8.22 -12.52 4.92
C VAL A 102 7.34 -11.39 4.40
N GLY A 103 7.01 -10.40 5.24
CA GLY A 103 6.19 -9.25 4.86
C GLY A 103 6.83 -8.39 3.79
N LYS A 104 8.15 -8.19 3.86
CA LYS A 104 8.91 -7.47 2.82
C LYS A 104 8.87 -8.21 1.48
N ILE A 105 9.09 -9.52 1.47
CA ILE A 105 9.08 -10.35 0.25
C ILE A 105 7.67 -10.42 -0.35
N LEU A 106 6.65 -10.59 0.49
CA LEU A 106 5.26 -10.71 0.07
C LEU A 106 4.55 -9.36 -0.07
N ALA A 107 5.24 -8.23 0.10
CA ALA A 107 4.65 -6.89 0.11
C ALA A 107 3.72 -6.63 -1.08
N ALA A 108 4.11 -7.04 -2.29
CA ALA A 108 3.30 -6.90 -3.49
C ALA A 108 1.98 -7.71 -3.44
N LYS A 109 2.02 -8.91 -2.85
CA LYS A 109 0.84 -9.78 -2.66
C LYS A 109 -0.06 -9.25 -1.56
N ILE A 110 0.53 -8.83 -0.44
CA ILE A 110 -0.20 -8.24 0.69
C ILE A 110 -0.94 -6.98 0.23
N LEU A 111 -0.28 -6.11 -0.54
CA LEU A 111 -0.89 -4.89 -1.04
C LEU A 111 -2.08 -5.15 -1.97
N SER A 112 -1.94 -6.14 -2.86
CA SER A 112 -3.02 -6.62 -3.74
C SER A 112 -4.20 -7.18 -2.92
N LEU A 113 -3.89 -8.02 -1.94
CA LEU A 113 -4.89 -8.66 -1.07
C LEU A 113 -5.66 -7.63 -0.25
N VAL A 114 -4.96 -6.71 0.41
CA VAL A 114 -5.58 -5.66 1.23
C VAL A 114 -6.46 -4.76 0.36
N SER A 115 -5.99 -4.31 -0.80
CA SER A 115 -6.80 -3.44 -1.66
C SER A 115 -8.03 -4.14 -2.23
N VAL A 116 -7.95 -5.43 -2.56
CA VAL A 116 -9.13 -6.19 -2.97
C VAL A 116 -10.11 -6.36 -1.81
N ILE A 117 -9.64 -6.65 -0.58
CA ILE A 117 -10.54 -6.79 0.58
C ILE A 117 -11.31 -5.49 0.83
N PHE A 118 -10.62 -4.34 0.88
CA PHE A 118 -11.28 -3.06 1.07
C PHE A 118 -12.23 -2.72 -0.09
N GLY A 119 -11.84 -3.03 -1.32
CA GLY A 119 -12.66 -2.78 -2.51
C GLY A 119 -13.90 -3.67 -2.55
N GLY A 120 -13.75 -4.95 -2.19
CA GLY A 120 -14.84 -5.90 -2.06
C GLY A 120 -15.80 -5.55 -0.93
N PHE A 121 -15.29 -5.08 0.21
CA PHE A 121 -16.11 -4.56 1.30
C PHE A 121 -16.92 -3.34 0.86
N LEU A 122 -16.30 -2.38 0.18
CA LEU A 122 -17.01 -1.23 -0.38
C LEU A 122 -18.06 -1.66 -1.41
N LEU A 123 -17.73 -2.61 -2.29
CA LEU A 123 -18.66 -3.14 -3.28
C LEU A 123 -19.88 -3.78 -2.60
N LEU A 124 -19.66 -4.60 -1.56
CA LEU A 124 -20.74 -5.23 -0.80
C LEU A 124 -21.69 -4.18 -0.25
N ASN A 125 -21.17 -3.14 0.40
CA ASN A 125 -21.97 -2.05 0.94
C ASN A 125 -22.76 -1.30 -0.14
N VAL A 126 -22.18 -1.09 -1.32
CA VAL A 126 -22.87 -0.45 -2.44
C VAL A 126 -24.01 -1.33 -2.97
N LEU A 127 -23.77 -2.62 -3.15
CA LEU A 127 -24.77 -3.54 -3.70
C LEU A 127 -25.93 -3.75 -2.72
N THR A 128 -25.65 -3.91 -1.43
CA THR A 128 -26.70 -4.01 -0.40
C THR A 128 -27.49 -2.71 -0.29
N PHE A 129 -26.84 -1.55 -0.40
CA PHE A 129 -27.51 -0.25 -0.39
C PHE A 129 -28.46 -0.06 -1.58
N VAL A 130 -28.12 -0.59 -2.76
CA VAL A 130 -28.97 -0.55 -3.97
C VAL A 130 -30.13 -1.57 -3.90
N GLY A 131 -30.19 -2.38 -2.82
CA GLY A 131 -31.28 -3.32 -2.58
C GLY A 131 -31.08 -4.69 -3.22
N LEU A 132 -29.85 -5.05 -3.61
CA LEU A 132 -29.56 -6.42 -4.05
C LEU A 132 -29.65 -7.39 -2.86
N PRO A 133 -30.23 -8.59 -3.07
CA PRO A 133 -30.18 -9.67 -2.10
C PRO A 133 -28.73 -9.98 -1.70
N LEU A 134 -28.51 -10.22 -0.41
CA LEU A 134 -27.17 -10.46 0.15
C LEU A 134 -26.45 -11.60 -0.58
N GLU A 135 -27.16 -12.65 -0.95
CA GLU A 135 -26.62 -13.82 -1.66
C GLU A 135 -26.02 -13.43 -3.01
N LEU A 136 -26.75 -12.66 -3.81
CA LEU A 136 -26.29 -12.16 -5.11
C LEU A 136 -25.15 -11.15 -4.95
N ALA A 137 -25.23 -10.28 -3.93
CA ALA A 137 -24.20 -9.30 -3.63
C ALA A 137 -22.88 -9.98 -3.22
N LEU A 138 -22.93 -10.98 -2.35
CA LEU A 138 -21.77 -11.77 -1.94
C LEU A 138 -21.16 -12.51 -3.13
N LEU A 139 -21.99 -13.14 -3.96
CA LEU A 139 -21.52 -13.85 -5.15
C LEU A 139 -20.81 -12.89 -6.12
N ALA A 140 -21.37 -11.71 -6.37
CA ALA A 140 -20.73 -10.68 -7.18
C ALA A 140 -19.40 -10.19 -6.58
N VAL A 141 -19.36 -9.94 -5.26
CA VAL A 141 -18.15 -9.52 -4.55
C VAL A 141 -17.07 -10.59 -4.64
N ILE A 142 -17.40 -11.87 -4.43
CA ILE A 142 -16.43 -12.99 -4.49
C ILE A 142 -15.85 -13.12 -5.90
N ILE A 143 -16.70 -13.09 -6.93
CA ILE A 143 -16.25 -13.20 -8.33
C ILE A 143 -15.35 -12.02 -8.70
N LEU A 144 -15.81 -10.79 -8.44
CA LEU A 144 -15.05 -9.59 -8.81
C LEU A 144 -13.76 -9.44 -8.01
N SER A 145 -13.76 -9.81 -6.73
CA SER A 145 -12.56 -9.79 -5.88
C SER A 145 -11.55 -10.84 -6.34
N SER A 146 -12.00 -12.06 -6.66
CA SER A 146 -11.14 -13.12 -7.21
C SER A 146 -10.50 -12.70 -8.54
N LEU A 147 -11.30 -12.12 -9.44
CA LEU A 147 -10.80 -11.58 -10.71
C LEU A 147 -9.83 -10.41 -10.48
N GLY A 148 -10.14 -9.50 -9.56
CA GLY A 148 -9.28 -8.38 -9.20
C GLY A 148 -7.91 -8.82 -8.69
N LEU A 149 -7.87 -9.80 -7.78
CA LEU A 149 -6.61 -10.39 -7.29
C LEU A 149 -5.78 -10.98 -8.42
N TRP A 150 -6.42 -11.71 -9.32
CA TRP A 150 -5.74 -12.32 -10.47
C TRP A 150 -5.13 -11.24 -11.38
N VAL A 151 -5.92 -10.23 -11.78
CA VAL A 151 -5.47 -9.11 -12.64
C VAL A 151 -4.32 -8.33 -11.98
N GLN A 152 -4.43 -8.02 -10.69
CA GLN A 152 -3.39 -7.30 -9.96
C GLN A 152 -2.09 -8.12 -9.90
N ASN A 153 -2.17 -9.43 -9.62
CA ASN A 153 -1.00 -10.31 -9.54
C ASN A 153 -0.32 -10.48 -10.90
N GLU A 154 -1.09 -10.70 -11.96
CA GLU A 154 -0.55 -10.84 -13.32
C GLU A 154 0.13 -9.55 -13.79
N SER A 155 -0.47 -8.40 -13.48
CA SER A 155 0.13 -7.09 -13.74
C SER A 155 1.47 -6.89 -12.99
N ALA A 156 1.66 -7.52 -11.83
CA ALA A 156 2.93 -7.45 -11.10
C ALA A 156 4.00 -8.31 -11.78
N LYS A 157 3.62 -9.53 -12.17
CA LYS A 157 4.53 -10.49 -12.81
C LYS A 157 5.09 -9.96 -14.12
N ARG A 158 4.25 -9.26 -14.91
CA ARG A 158 4.68 -8.64 -16.17
C ARG A 158 5.67 -7.49 -15.98
N MET A 159 5.54 -6.69 -14.91
CA MET A 159 6.46 -5.59 -14.62
C MET A 159 7.81 -6.05 -14.03
N SER A 160 7.90 -7.26 -13.47
CA SER A 160 9.18 -7.81 -12.98
C SER A 160 10.02 -8.49 -14.06
N LEU A 161 9.47 -8.67 -15.26
CA LEU A 161 10.12 -9.32 -16.41
C LEU A 161 10.56 -8.32 -17.50
N SER A 162 10.26 -7.04 -17.33
CA SER A 162 10.68 -5.92 -18.19
C SER A 162 11.73 -5.08 -17.49
#